data_AF-A0A0F9AEI6-F1
#
_entry.id   AF-A0A0F9AEI6-F1
#
_cell.length_a   1.000
_cell.length_b   1.000
_cell.length_c   1.000
_cell.angle_alpha   90.00
_cell.angle_beta   90.00
_cell.angle_gamma   90.00
#
_symmetry.space_group_name_H-M   'P 1'
#
loop_
_entity.id
_entity.type
_entity.pdbx_description
1 polymer ?
#
loop_
_entity_poly.entity_id
_entity_poly.type
_entity_poly.pdbx_seq_one_letter_code
_entity_poly.pdbx_strand_id
1 'polypeptide(L)'
;MNNVSISNFVSDITQDRFVPSVVDNIYAGNVLTMLLSRNPRSWRGGTRIVQPVYLAKVTTLGSYSGFDTFNTTQETKTQQAIFDPSQLYASVQISGIQRALNQGDAGVIDLIASEMNITAEGLRQELGDQIYGDGTGNSNKDLLGLIAAIDDTTNVTTYGNLSRSTHTTWRATLTAQSGSLSLANFAADVDAAQVGNQIPDLIVTTPAVFTIY
;
A
#
# COMPACT_ATOMS: atom_id res chain seq x y z
N MET A 1 1.58 31.52 -21.29
CA MET A 1 2.39 31.83 -22.48
C MET A 1 1.46 32.38 -23.54
N ASN A 2 1.70 33.60 -24.01
CA ASN A 2 0.86 34.22 -25.03
C ASN A 2 1.03 33.47 -26.36
N ASN A 3 -0.07 33.03 -26.95
CA ASN A 3 -0.07 32.43 -28.28
C ASN A 3 0.37 33.52 -29.27
N VAL A 4 1.59 33.40 -29.79
CA VAL A 4 2.07 34.28 -30.86
C VAL A 4 1.27 33.93 -32.11
N SER A 5 0.47 34.88 -32.60
CA SER A 5 -0.32 34.72 -33.82
C SER A 5 0.61 34.63 -35.03
N ILE A 6 0.83 33.42 -35.53
CA ILE A 6 1.62 33.10 -36.71
C ILE A 6 0.84 33.46 -37.99
N SER A 7 1.55 33.90 -39.03
CA SER A 7 0.97 34.34 -40.31
C SER A 7 0.35 33.18 -41.10
N ASN A 8 -0.84 33.39 -41.70
CA ASN A 8 -1.59 32.39 -42.48
C ASN A 8 -0.77 31.75 -43.62
N PHE A 9 0.17 32.51 -44.20
CA PHE A 9 1.06 32.00 -45.25
C PHE A 9 1.95 30.84 -44.79
N VAL A 10 2.29 30.79 -43.50
CA VAL A 10 3.14 29.74 -42.92
C VAL A 10 2.28 28.62 -42.33
N SER A 11 1.12 28.91 -41.76
CA SER A 11 0.22 27.89 -41.19
C SER A 11 -0.45 27.01 -42.25
N ASP A 12 -0.75 27.54 -43.43
CA ASP A 12 -1.51 26.81 -44.46
C ASP A 12 -0.69 25.72 -45.17
N ILE A 13 0.65 25.83 -45.13
CA ILE A 13 1.58 24.92 -45.83
C ILE A 13 2.48 24.12 -44.89
N THR A 14 2.42 24.36 -43.58
CA THR A 14 3.29 23.71 -42.58
C THR A 14 2.44 22.84 -41.67
N GLN A 15 2.74 21.55 -41.59
CA GLN A 15 2.06 20.63 -40.68
C GLN A 15 2.50 20.87 -39.23
N ASP A 16 1.53 20.85 -38.31
CA ASP A 16 1.82 20.90 -36.88
C ASP A 16 2.64 19.67 -36.47
N ARG A 17 3.79 19.93 -35.83
CA ARG A 17 4.64 18.87 -35.30
C ARG A 17 4.04 18.36 -33.99
N PHE A 18 3.43 17.20 -34.06
CA PHE A 18 3.04 16.46 -32.86
C PHE A 18 4.26 15.80 -32.22
N VAL A 19 4.42 15.98 -30.90
CA VAL A 19 5.43 15.25 -30.12
C VAL A 19 4.85 13.87 -29.80
N PRO A 20 5.54 12.76 -30.14
CA PRO A 20 5.00 11.41 -30.02
C PRO A 20 5.09 10.87 -28.58
N SER A 21 4.70 11.66 -27.59
CA SER A 21 4.68 11.26 -26.18
C SER A 21 3.46 11.85 -25.48
N VAL A 22 2.68 11.01 -24.82
CA VAL A 22 1.66 11.44 -23.87
C VAL A 22 2.36 11.63 -22.52
N VAL A 23 2.26 12.84 -21.96
CA VAL A 23 2.79 13.15 -20.63
C VAL A 23 1.66 13.01 -19.62
N ASP A 24 1.89 12.23 -18.57
CA ASP A 24 0.98 12.13 -17.44
C ASP A 24 1.11 13.38 -16.55
N ASN A 25 -0.04 13.96 -16.21
CA ASN A 25 -0.16 15.13 -15.34
C ASN A 25 -1.27 14.94 -14.28
N ILE A 26 -1.83 13.74 -14.16
CA ILE A 26 -2.97 13.45 -13.29
C ILE A 26 -2.52 12.72 -12.03
N TYR A 27 -1.66 11.71 -12.16
CA TYR A 27 -1.33 10.84 -11.04
C TYR A 27 -0.18 11.41 -10.19
N ALA A 28 -0.43 11.52 -8.88
CA ALA A 28 0.59 11.83 -7.90
C ALA A 28 1.25 10.51 -7.46
N GLY A 29 2.54 10.34 -7.77
CA GLY A 29 3.24 9.07 -7.51
C GLY A 29 3.18 8.62 -6.05
N ASN A 30 2.98 7.32 -5.83
CA ASN A 30 2.96 6.71 -4.50
C ASN A 30 4.32 6.11 -4.12
N VAL A 31 4.98 6.70 -3.13
CA VAL A 31 6.34 6.32 -2.68
C VAL A 31 6.35 4.93 -2.03
N LEU A 32 5.34 4.58 -1.23
CA LEU A 32 5.30 3.28 -0.55
C LEU A 32 5.12 2.14 -1.56
N THR A 33 4.23 2.31 -2.52
CA THR A 33 4.06 1.33 -3.62
C THR A 33 5.34 1.15 -4.39
N MET A 34 6.06 2.23 -4.71
CA MET A 34 7.33 2.15 -5.42
C MET A 34 8.39 1.35 -4.62
N LEU A 35 8.44 1.53 -3.30
CA LEU A 35 9.36 0.78 -2.42
C LEU A 35 9.01 -0.71 -2.37
N LEU A 36 7.72 -1.05 -2.22
CA LEU A 36 7.25 -2.43 -2.16
C LEU A 36 7.41 -3.15 -3.51
N SER A 37 7.15 -2.45 -4.62
CA SER A 37 7.34 -2.99 -5.97
C SER A 37 8.79 -3.14 -6.40
N ARG A 38 9.77 -2.59 -5.65
CA ARG A 38 11.19 -2.71 -6.00
C ARG A 38 11.72 -4.14 -5.83
N ASN A 39 11.24 -4.85 -4.82
CA ASN A 39 11.66 -6.23 -4.53
C ASN A 39 10.44 -7.12 -4.26
N PRO A 40 9.60 -7.38 -5.29
CA PRO A 40 8.43 -8.21 -5.13
C PRO A 40 8.85 -9.65 -4.85
N ARG A 41 8.28 -10.26 -3.83
CA ARG A 41 8.45 -11.70 -3.57
C ARG A 41 7.41 -12.46 -4.36
N SER A 42 7.85 -13.42 -5.18
CA SER A 42 6.94 -14.29 -5.92
C SER A 42 6.18 -15.22 -4.97
N TRP A 43 4.88 -15.36 -5.20
CA TRP A 43 4.07 -16.35 -4.49
C TRP A 43 4.54 -17.76 -4.85
N ARG A 44 4.99 -18.53 -3.86
CA ARG A 44 5.49 -19.90 -4.05
C ARG A 44 4.45 -20.93 -3.63
N GLY A 45 3.38 -21.06 -4.41
CA GLY A 45 2.35 -22.09 -4.24
C GLY A 45 1.60 -22.04 -2.89
N GLY A 46 0.58 -22.91 -2.74
CA GLY A 46 -0.30 -22.92 -1.57
C GLY A 46 -1.51 -21.99 -1.70
N THR A 47 -2.54 -22.23 -0.88
CA THR A 47 -3.80 -21.46 -0.90
C THR A 47 -3.72 -20.15 -0.12
N ARG A 48 -2.83 -20.05 0.88
CA ARG A 48 -2.71 -18.91 1.81
C ARG A 48 -1.28 -18.73 2.31
N ILE A 49 -0.90 -17.50 2.67
CA ILE A 49 0.33 -17.25 3.44
C ILE A 49 -0.01 -17.46 4.91
N VAL A 50 0.71 -18.37 5.56
CA VAL A 50 0.56 -18.65 6.99
C VAL A 50 1.86 -18.31 7.70
N GLN A 51 1.80 -17.37 8.65
CA GLN A 51 2.92 -16.98 9.49
C GLN A 51 2.60 -17.31 10.96
N PRO A 52 3.34 -18.23 11.60
CA PRO A 52 3.20 -18.46 13.04
C PRO A 52 3.77 -17.27 13.82
N VAL A 53 3.04 -16.80 14.83
CA VAL A 53 3.39 -15.66 15.67
C VAL A 53 3.26 -16.01 17.14
N TYR A 54 4.16 -15.47 17.96
CA TYR A 54 4.11 -15.61 19.42
C TYR A 54 3.23 -14.51 20.01
N LEU A 55 2.18 -14.89 20.74
CA LEU A 55 1.20 -13.94 21.29
C LEU A 55 1.18 -13.90 22.82
N ALA A 56 1.76 -14.90 23.49
CA ALA A 56 1.77 -15.00 24.94
C ALA A 56 3.19 -15.19 25.49
N LYS A 57 3.46 -14.54 26.64
CA LYS A 57 4.68 -14.75 27.42
C LYS A 57 4.63 -16.09 28.15
N VAL A 58 5.80 -16.62 28.49
CA VAL A 58 5.90 -17.80 29.36
C VAL A 58 5.55 -17.41 30.78
N THR A 59 4.56 -18.08 31.39
CA THR A 59 4.21 -17.87 32.80
C THR A 59 4.86 -18.92 33.71
N THR A 60 5.30 -20.03 33.14
CA THR A 60 6.09 -21.09 33.78
C THR A 60 7.56 -20.68 33.99
N LEU A 61 7.81 -19.48 34.51
CA LEU A 61 9.14 -18.96 34.85
C LEU A 61 9.10 -18.43 36.28
N GLY A 62 10.06 -18.83 37.11
CA GLY A 62 10.13 -18.37 38.49
C GLY A 62 11.42 -18.79 39.16
N SER A 63 11.79 -18.06 40.21
CA SER A 63 12.83 -18.48 41.16
C SER A 63 12.25 -19.54 42.10
N TYR A 64 13.07 -20.49 42.55
CA TYR A 64 12.66 -21.55 43.47
C TYR A 64 13.60 -21.61 44.67
N SER A 65 13.11 -22.15 45.79
CA SER A 65 13.94 -22.45 46.97
C SER A 65 13.53 -23.78 47.60
N GLY A 66 14.51 -24.57 48.03
CA GLY A 66 14.28 -25.83 48.74
C GLY A 66 13.48 -26.85 47.94
N PHE A 67 12.32 -27.25 48.48
CA PHE A 67 11.43 -28.29 47.93
C PHE A 67 10.18 -27.71 47.24
N ASP A 68 10.27 -26.51 46.69
CA ASP A 68 9.14 -25.89 45.96
C ASP A 68 8.70 -26.72 44.74
N THR A 69 7.38 -26.72 44.49
CA THR A 69 6.78 -27.44 43.37
C THR A 69 6.77 -26.59 42.11
N PHE A 70 7.33 -27.12 41.03
CA PHE A 70 7.31 -26.48 39.72
C PHE A 70 5.99 -26.72 39.00
N ASN A 71 5.46 -25.68 38.34
CA ASN A 71 4.37 -25.84 37.39
C ASN A 71 4.91 -26.54 36.13
N THR A 72 4.29 -27.66 35.73
CA THR A 72 4.67 -28.44 34.54
C THR A 72 3.63 -28.35 33.41
N THR A 73 2.65 -27.45 33.55
CA THR A 73 1.59 -27.25 32.56
C THR A 73 2.18 -26.80 31.22
N GLN A 74 1.81 -27.49 30.15
CA GLN A 74 2.18 -27.10 28.79
C GLN A 74 1.33 -25.91 28.35
N GLU A 75 1.98 -24.81 27.96
CA GLU A 75 1.32 -23.59 27.48
C GLU A 75 1.47 -23.44 25.95
N THR A 76 0.35 -23.26 25.24
CA THR A 76 0.36 -22.91 23.81
C THR A 76 0.49 -21.40 23.63
N LYS A 77 1.59 -20.96 23.02
CA LYS A 77 1.96 -19.53 22.90
C LYS A 77 1.99 -19.00 21.47
N THR A 78 1.90 -19.92 20.51
CA THR A 78 2.00 -19.63 19.09
C THR A 78 0.63 -19.78 18.45
N GLN A 79 0.26 -18.82 17.61
CA GLN A 79 -0.92 -18.92 16.75
C GLN A 79 -0.53 -18.62 15.31
N GLN A 80 -1.38 -19.01 14.37
CA GLN A 80 -1.14 -18.85 12.95
C GLN A 80 -1.86 -17.61 12.45
N ALA A 81 -1.10 -16.62 11.97
CA ALA A 81 -1.64 -15.51 11.20
C ALA A 81 -1.79 -15.95 9.74
N ILE A 82 -2.96 -15.73 9.16
CA ILE A 82 -3.32 -16.20 7.81
C ILE A 82 -3.67 -15.01 6.93
N PHE A 83 -3.04 -14.93 5.75
CA PHE A 83 -3.30 -13.91 4.74
C PHE A 83 -3.74 -14.56 3.42
N ASP A 84 -4.92 -14.17 2.97
CA ASP A 84 -5.50 -14.60 1.68
C ASP A 84 -5.05 -13.65 0.55
N PRO A 85 -4.89 -14.15 -0.69
CA PRO A 85 -4.47 -13.33 -1.83
C PRO A 85 -5.61 -12.45 -2.37
N SER A 86 -5.30 -11.19 -2.68
CA SER A 86 -6.19 -10.27 -3.43
C SER A 86 -5.67 -10.07 -4.86
N GLN A 87 -6.57 -9.77 -5.81
CA GLN A 87 -6.23 -9.57 -7.23
C GLN A 87 -6.86 -8.30 -7.77
N LEU A 88 -6.09 -7.54 -8.55
CA LEU A 88 -6.53 -6.35 -9.26
C LEU A 88 -6.60 -6.62 -10.76
N TYR A 89 -7.56 -6.01 -11.44
CA TYR A 89 -7.73 -6.12 -12.88
C TYR A 89 -8.02 -4.75 -13.49
N ALA A 90 -7.58 -4.55 -14.73
CA ALA A 90 -8.00 -3.45 -15.57
C ALA A 90 -8.24 -3.99 -16.98
N SER A 91 -9.33 -3.54 -17.62
CA SER A 91 -9.70 -3.98 -18.96
C SER A 91 -9.47 -2.86 -19.97
N VAL A 92 -8.74 -3.19 -21.04
CA VAL A 92 -8.57 -2.31 -22.20
C VAL A 92 -9.43 -2.85 -23.33
N GLN A 93 -10.30 -2.01 -23.90
CA GLN A 93 -11.20 -2.38 -24.99
C GLN A 93 -10.91 -1.50 -26.21
N ILE A 94 -10.49 -2.11 -27.32
CA ILE A 94 -10.20 -1.40 -28.58
C ILE A 94 -10.89 -2.14 -29.74
N SER A 95 -11.63 -1.41 -30.57
CA SER A 95 -12.25 -1.96 -31.77
C SER A 95 -11.24 -2.17 -32.90
N GLY A 96 -11.42 -3.22 -33.70
CA GLY A 96 -10.57 -3.49 -34.87
C GLY A 96 -10.58 -2.35 -35.90
N ILE A 97 -11.69 -1.61 -36.01
CA ILE A 97 -11.78 -0.44 -36.89
C ILE A 97 -10.92 0.72 -36.35
N GLN A 98 -10.94 0.96 -35.05
CA GLN A 98 -10.11 2.00 -34.42
C GLN A 98 -8.62 1.71 -34.59
N ARG A 99 -8.25 0.43 -34.43
CA ARG A 99 -6.89 -0.04 -34.70
C ARG A 99 -6.48 0.18 -36.17
N ALA A 100 -7.35 -0.15 -37.12
CA ALA A 100 -7.07 0.03 -38.54
C ALA A 100 -6.94 1.51 -38.94
N LEU A 101 -7.72 2.40 -38.31
CA LEU A 101 -7.65 3.85 -38.55
C LEU A 101 -6.38 4.51 -37.99
N ASN A 102 -5.82 3.96 -36.92
CA ASN A 102 -4.57 4.42 -36.32
C ASN A 102 -3.32 3.79 -37.00
N GLN A 103 -3.49 2.99 -38.05
CA GLN A 103 -2.38 2.40 -38.82
C GLN A 103 -2.00 3.27 -40.03
N GLY A 104 -0.69 3.42 -40.28
CA GLY A 104 -0.13 4.15 -41.42
C GLY A 104 0.51 5.50 -41.04
N ASP A 105 0.88 6.32 -42.03
CA ASP A 105 1.53 7.64 -41.84
C ASP A 105 0.69 8.65 -41.03
N ALA A 106 -0.60 8.37 -40.83
CA ALA A 106 -1.50 9.16 -39.99
C ALA A 106 -1.45 8.78 -38.48
N GLY A 107 -0.85 7.63 -38.14
CA GLY A 107 -0.69 7.16 -36.77
C GLY A 107 0.51 7.83 -36.08
N VAL A 108 0.29 8.99 -35.47
CA VAL A 108 1.35 9.74 -34.76
C VAL A 108 1.77 9.04 -33.46
N ILE A 109 0.82 8.40 -32.78
CA ILE A 109 1.00 7.62 -31.55
C ILE A 109 0.24 6.31 -31.75
N ASP A 110 0.87 5.18 -31.39
CA ASP A 110 0.20 3.88 -31.35
C ASP A 110 -0.89 3.90 -30.27
N LEU A 111 -2.14 3.89 -30.72
CA LEU A 111 -3.32 3.92 -29.86
C LEU A 111 -3.31 2.78 -28.85
N ILE A 112 -2.89 1.58 -29.25
CA ILE A 112 -2.88 0.41 -28.36
C ILE A 112 -1.84 0.60 -27.26
N ALA A 113 -0.62 0.97 -27.64
CA ALA A 113 0.45 1.18 -26.68
C ALA A 113 0.14 2.31 -25.69
N SER A 114 -0.43 3.41 -26.19
CA SER A 114 -0.81 4.55 -25.34
C SER A 114 -1.91 4.18 -24.34
N GLU A 115 -2.96 3.50 -24.78
CA GLU A 115 -4.07 3.10 -23.92
C GLU A 115 -3.63 2.04 -22.88
N MET A 116 -2.77 1.09 -23.28
CA MET A 116 -2.17 0.14 -22.36
C MET A 116 -1.32 0.84 -21.29
N ASN A 117 -0.53 1.85 -21.67
CA ASN A 117 0.28 2.61 -20.72
C ASN A 117 -0.60 3.40 -19.75
N ILE A 118 -1.61 4.12 -20.23
CA ILE A 118 -2.55 4.87 -19.40
C ILE A 118 -3.26 3.95 -18.41
N THR A 119 -3.73 2.80 -18.89
CA THR A 119 -4.42 1.81 -18.06
C THR A 119 -3.48 1.18 -17.03
N ALA A 120 -2.22 0.92 -17.41
CA ALA A 120 -1.21 0.42 -16.49
C ALA A 120 -0.89 1.43 -15.38
N GLU A 121 -0.81 2.73 -15.70
CA GLU A 121 -0.65 3.78 -14.67
C GLU A 121 -1.87 3.86 -13.76
N GLY A 122 -3.09 3.78 -14.31
CA GLY A 122 -4.31 3.71 -13.50
C GLY A 122 -4.33 2.51 -12.54
N LEU A 123 -3.88 1.34 -12.99
CA LEU A 123 -3.76 0.15 -12.14
C LEU A 123 -2.71 0.33 -11.03
N ARG A 124 -1.57 0.98 -11.34
CA ARG A 124 -0.54 1.30 -10.33
C ARG A 124 -1.06 2.27 -9.28
N GLN A 125 -1.86 3.26 -9.69
CA GLN A 125 -2.49 4.19 -8.77
C GLN A 125 -3.48 3.48 -7.84
N GLU A 126 -4.39 2.67 -8.40
CA GLU A 126 -5.35 1.89 -7.61
C GLU A 126 -4.65 0.98 -6.61
N LEU A 127 -3.60 0.27 -7.03
CA LEU A 127 -2.78 -0.52 -6.12
C LEU A 127 -2.21 0.33 -4.99
N GLY A 128 -1.75 1.54 -5.30
CA GLY A 128 -1.22 2.46 -4.31
C GLY A 128 -2.26 2.98 -3.32
N ASP A 129 -3.48 3.27 -3.79
CA ASP A 129 -4.56 3.72 -2.92
C ASP A 129 -5.01 2.57 -1.99
N GLN A 130 -5.10 1.34 -2.51
CA GLN A 130 -5.41 0.17 -1.70
C GLN A 130 -4.32 -0.18 -0.67
N ILE A 131 -3.04 0.08 -0.97
CA ILE A 131 -1.95 -0.12 -0.01
C ILE A 131 -2.11 0.76 1.24
N TYR A 132 -2.76 1.93 1.15
CA TYR A 132 -3.06 2.75 2.32
C TYR A 132 -4.43 2.45 2.94
N GLY A 133 -5.28 1.67 2.29
CA GLY A 133 -6.63 1.36 2.77
C GLY A 133 -6.68 0.36 3.93
N ASP A 134 -7.90 0.04 4.36
CA ASP A 134 -8.20 -0.96 5.38
C ASP A 134 -8.59 -2.34 4.80
N GLY A 135 -8.70 -2.44 3.46
CA GLY A 135 -9.06 -3.67 2.75
C GLY A 135 -10.54 -4.10 2.91
N THR A 136 -11.40 -3.27 3.51
CA THR A 136 -12.83 -3.58 3.70
C THR A 136 -13.69 -3.22 2.49
N GLY A 137 -13.12 -2.46 1.55
CA GLY A 137 -13.77 -2.06 0.32
C GLY A 137 -14.06 -3.24 -0.63
N ASN A 138 -14.98 -2.98 -1.58
CA ASN A 138 -15.38 -3.92 -2.62
C ASN A 138 -15.79 -5.32 -2.08
N SER A 139 -16.52 -5.34 -0.96
CA SER A 139 -16.90 -6.57 -0.26
C SER A 139 -15.70 -7.39 0.24
N ASN A 140 -14.69 -6.73 0.82
CA ASN A 140 -13.45 -7.31 1.32
C ASN A 140 -12.57 -7.97 0.25
N LYS A 141 -12.65 -7.48 -0.99
CA LYS A 141 -11.80 -7.96 -2.10
C LYS A 141 -10.56 -7.09 -2.29
N ASP A 142 -10.58 -5.90 -1.72
CA ASP A 142 -9.46 -4.99 -1.80
C ASP A 142 -8.26 -5.54 -1.04
N LEU A 143 -7.08 -5.05 -1.39
CA LEU A 143 -5.85 -5.42 -0.69
C LEU A 143 -5.93 -4.96 0.78
N LEU A 144 -5.50 -5.83 1.70
CA LEU A 144 -5.24 -5.44 3.09
C LEU A 144 -4.08 -4.44 3.15
N GLY A 145 -4.41 -3.17 3.36
CA GLY A 145 -3.46 -2.06 3.38
C GLY A 145 -2.92 -1.73 4.77
N LEU A 146 -2.21 -0.59 4.83
CA LEU A 146 -1.48 -0.11 5.99
C LEU A 146 -2.42 0.20 7.16
N ILE A 147 -3.58 0.82 6.92
CA ILE A 147 -4.55 1.12 7.99
C ILE A 147 -4.97 -0.16 8.70
N ALA A 148 -5.24 -1.24 7.96
CA ALA A 148 -5.54 -2.53 8.58
C ALA A 148 -4.34 -3.07 9.39
N ALA A 149 -3.12 -2.88 8.91
CA ALA A 149 -1.90 -3.37 9.56
C ALA A 149 -1.54 -2.62 10.86
N ILE A 150 -1.72 -1.29 10.91
CA ILE A 150 -1.32 -0.44 12.05
C ILE A 150 -2.44 -0.10 13.03
N ASP A 151 -3.62 -0.68 12.86
CA ASP A 151 -4.77 -0.35 13.68
C ASP A 151 -4.77 -1.01 15.08
N ASP A 152 -5.38 -0.31 16.03
CA ASP A 152 -5.48 -0.72 17.43
C ASP A 152 -6.84 -1.37 17.75
N THR A 153 -7.60 -1.86 16.76
CA THR A 153 -9.01 -2.31 16.81
C THR A 153 -10.05 -1.21 16.55
N THR A 154 -9.63 0.03 16.31
CA THR A 154 -10.56 1.12 15.99
C THR A 154 -11.22 0.95 14.62
N ASN A 155 -10.46 0.52 13.62
CA ASN A 155 -10.94 0.34 12.24
C ASN A 155 -11.14 -1.13 11.88
N VAL A 156 -10.20 -2.00 12.29
CA VAL A 156 -10.18 -3.42 11.91
C VAL A 156 -9.94 -4.29 13.14
N THR A 157 -10.96 -5.07 13.51
CA THR A 157 -10.94 -5.94 14.71
C THR A 157 -10.03 -7.16 14.58
N THR A 158 -9.83 -7.64 13.35
CA THR A 158 -9.10 -8.89 13.07
C THR A 158 -8.06 -8.67 11.99
N TYR A 159 -6.81 -9.02 12.27
CA TYR A 159 -5.72 -8.96 11.30
C TYR A 159 -5.03 -10.32 11.24
N GLY A 160 -4.94 -10.89 10.04
CA GLY A 160 -4.39 -12.24 9.85
C GLY A 160 -5.23 -13.35 10.49
N ASN A 161 -6.55 -13.20 10.55
CA ASN A 161 -7.49 -14.09 11.26
C ASN A 161 -7.25 -14.19 12.79
N LEU A 162 -6.47 -13.26 13.35
CA LEU A 162 -6.26 -13.11 14.78
C LEU A 162 -7.02 -11.87 15.27
N SER A 163 -7.84 -12.06 16.32
CA SER A 163 -8.52 -10.93 16.94
C SER A 163 -7.56 -10.11 17.79
N ARG A 164 -7.59 -8.80 17.55
CA ARG A 164 -6.82 -7.80 18.30
C ARG A 164 -7.39 -7.54 19.69
N SER A 165 -8.67 -7.84 19.92
CA SER A 165 -9.29 -7.71 21.24
C SER A 165 -8.87 -8.81 22.20
N THR A 166 -8.60 -10.02 21.70
CA THR A 166 -8.15 -11.15 22.52
C THR A 166 -6.63 -11.19 22.68
N HIS A 167 -5.88 -10.78 21.65
CA HIS A 167 -4.42 -10.74 21.67
C HIS A 167 -3.93 -9.30 21.69
N THR A 168 -3.83 -8.72 22.88
CA THR A 168 -3.40 -7.32 23.05
C THR A 168 -1.97 -7.08 22.56
N THR A 169 -1.13 -8.10 22.53
CA THR A 169 0.23 -8.09 21.95
C THR A 169 0.25 -8.01 20.42
N TRP A 170 -0.88 -8.26 19.76
CA TRP A 170 -1.05 -8.17 18.30
C TRP A 170 -1.60 -6.81 17.85
N ARG A 171 -1.91 -5.92 18.80
CA ARG A 171 -2.40 -4.57 18.52
C ARG A 171 -1.23 -3.66 18.20
N ALA A 172 -1.37 -2.85 17.16
CA ALA A 172 -0.46 -1.75 16.89
C ALA A 172 -0.91 -0.51 17.67
N THR A 173 -0.03 0.49 17.75
CA THR A 173 -0.33 1.79 18.38
C THR A 173 -0.97 2.71 17.35
N LEU A 174 -2.20 3.15 17.63
CA LEU A 174 -2.90 4.17 16.85
C LEU A 174 -3.24 5.35 17.76
N THR A 175 -2.66 6.52 17.46
CA THR A 175 -2.90 7.74 18.23
C THR A 175 -3.72 8.71 17.39
N ALA A 176 -4.98 8.94 17.79
CA ALA A 176 -5.82 9.96 17.17
C ALA A 176 -5.43 11.35 17.71
N GLN A 177 -4.81 12.18 16.87
CA GLN A 177 -4.44 13.54 17.23
C GLN A 177 -5.27 14.58 16.45
N SER A 178 -5.71 15.62 17.15
CA SER A 178 -6.31 16.83 16.58
C SER A 178 -5.42 18.04 16.87
N GLY A 179 -5.26 18.93 15.88
CA GLY A 179 -4.45 20.16 16.02
C GLY A 179 -3.02 20.02 15.51
N SER A 180 -2.13 20.91 15.96
CA SER A 180 -0.72 20.95 15.53
C SER A 180 0.05 19.73 16.04
N LEU A 181 0.84 19.12 15.16
CA LEU A 181 1.73 18.02 15.46
C LEU A 181 2.98 18.56 16.15
N SER A 182 3.37 17.97 17.27
CA SER A 182 4.58 18.35 18.00
C SER A 182 5.60 17.21 17.96
N LEU A 183 6.89 17.55 18.11
CA LEU A 183 7.96 16.55 18.17
C LEU A 183 7.79 15.56 19.33
N ALA A 184 7.16 15.98 20.43
CA ALA A 184 6.88 15.12 21.58
C ALA A 184 5.90 13.99 21.24
N ASN A 185 4.94 14.25 20.35
CA ASN A 185 3.95 13.23 19.94
C ASN A 185 4.60 12.19 19.03
N PHE A 186 5.44 12.63 18.08
CA PHE A 186 6.24 11.72 17.27
C PHE A 186 7.19 10.87 18.11
N ALA A 187 7.85 11.45 19.11
CA ALA A 187 8.72 10.71 20.01
C ALA A 187 7.94 9.63 20.79
N ALA A 188 6.76 9.98 21.31
CA ALA A 188 5.92 9.03 22.04
C ALA A 188 5.46 7.85 21.16
N ASP A 189 5.03 8.12 19.92
CA ASP A 189 4.59 7.07 18.99
C ASP A 189 5.77 6.20 18.52
N VAL A 190 6.94 6.79 18.27
CA VAL A 190 8.16 6.06 17.91
C VAL A 190 8.63 5.18 19.07
N ASP A 191 8.61 5.68 20.31
CA ASP A 191 8.97 4.90 21.49
C ASP A 191 7.97 3.77 21.75
N ALA A 192 6.68 3.99 21.49
CA ALA A 192 5.65 2.95 21.60
C ALA A 192 5.80 1.85 20.54
N ALA A 193 6.32 2.18 19.36
CA ALA A 193 6.59 1.24 18.28
C ALA A 193 7.90 0.44 18.47
N GLN A 194 8.79 0.88 19.36
CA GLN A 194 10.06 0.22 19.60
C GLN A 194 9.90 -1.06 20.42
N VAL A 195 10.48 -2.15 19.91
CA VAL A 195 10.58 -3.43 20.63
C VAL A 195 12.04 -3.81 20.79
N GLY A 196 12.62 -3.45 21.94
CA GLY A 196 14.03 -3.69 22.23
C GLY A 196 14.95 -2.97 21.24
N ASN A 197 15.69 -3.71 20.43
CA ASN A 197 16.59 -3.16 19.41
C ASN A 197 15.91 -2.92 18.04
N GLN A 198 14.60 -3.16 17.94
CA GLN A 198 13.84 -2.92 16.72
C GLN A 198 13.25 -1.50 16.77
N ILE A 199 13.77 -0.63 15.92
CA ILE A 199 13.39 0.78 15.78
C ILE A 199 12.84 0.96 14.35
N PRO A 200 11.78 1.75 14.14
CA PRO A 200 11.23 2.00 12.80
C PRO A 200 12.27 2.67 11.88
N ASP A 201 12.31 2.24 10.62
CA ASP A 201 13.23 2.71 9.57
C ASP A 201 12.54 3.54 8.48
N LEU A 202 11.21 3.48 8.39
CA LEU A 202 10.40 4.21 7.41
C LEU A 202 9.21 4.90 8.08
N ILE A 203 9.05 6.20 7.81
CA ILE A 203 7.86 6.99 8.14
C ILE A 203 7.28 7.51 6.83
N VAL A 204 5.99 7.27 6.62
CA VAL A 204 5.26 7.72 5.43
C VAL A 204 4.16 8.66 5.86
N THR A 205 4.08 9.83 5.22
CA THR A 205 3.09 10.86 5.54
C THR A 205 2.69 11.65 4.30
N THR A 206 1.51 12.25 4.34
CA THR A 206 1.07 13.15 3.27
C THR A 206 1.71 14.53 3.45
N PRO A 207 1.92 15.31 2.37
CA PRO A 207 2.45 16.67 2.48
C PRO A 207 1.59 17.58 3.38
N ALA A 208 0.28 17.35 3.41
CA ALA A 208 -0.63 18.09 4.27
C ALA A 208 -0.33 17.87 5.76
N VAL A 209 -0.09 16.63 6.16
CA VAL A 209 0.26 16.29 7.55
C VAL A 209 1.67 16.78 7.90
N PHE A 210 2.62 16.67 6.97
CA PHE A 210 3.98 17.18 7.19
C PHE A 210 4.02 18.70 7.39
N THR A 211 3.14 19.46 6.72
CA THR A 211 3.10 20.93 6.83
C THR A 211 2.48 21.43 8.15
N ILE A 212 1.79 20.57 8.89
CA ILE A 212 1.17 20.90 10.20
C ILE A 212 2.18 20.81 11.35
N TYR A 213 3.34 20.18 11.11
CA TYR A 213 4.50 20.15 12.00
C TYR A 213 5.43 21.33 11.70
#